data_AF-A0A800F2F0-F1
#
_entry.id   AF-A0A800F2F0-F1
#
_cell.length_a   1.000
_cell.length_b   1.000
_cell.length_c   1.000
_cell.angle_alpha   90.00
_cell.angle_beta   90.00
_cell.angle_gamma   90.00
#
_symmetry.space_group_name_H-M   'P 1'
#
loop_
_entity.id
_entity.type
_entity.pdbx_description
1 polymer ?
#
loop_
_entity_poly.entity_id
_entity_poly.type
_entity_poly.pdbx_seq_one_letter_code
_entity_poly.pdbx_strand_id
1 'polypeptide(L)'
;MNIRKQSLDLKTKKNFQTSNKNKFTAPESELDRHKLLKNALNNSVFTVKEKNISFKKGKHQTSKDIIIPSGYVVEFNAGHELDLKDSAKFISFSPIIMNGSEAEPIHIFSSDHTAKGFSILLDGEESTLSFVNFKGLGTLDEGNWYLTGAVT
;
A
#
# COMPACT_ATOMS: atom_id res chain seq x y z
N MET A 1 -66.39 22.95 5.20
CA MET A 1 -66.03 23.28 3.79
C MET A 1 -64.63 23.87 3.78
N ASN A 2 -63.86 23.67 2.71
CA ASN A 2 -62.49 24.21 2.51
C ASN A 2 -62.60 25.67 1.93
N ILE A 3 -61.61 26.57 1.80
CA ILE A 3 -60.16 26.48 1.53
C ILE A 3 -59.37 27.61 2.26
N ARG A 4 -58.04 27.42 2.43
CA ARG A 4 -56.86 28.35 2.52
C ARG A 4 -57.09 29.86 2.14
N LYS A 5 -56.20 30.85 2.39
CA LYS A 5 -54.71 30.85 2.28
C LYS A 5 -54.05 32.14 2.85
N GLN A 6 -52.72 32.14 2.91
CA GLN A 6 -51.78 33.13 3.48
C GLN A 6 -51.60 34.45 2.69
N SER A 7 -51.13 35.50 3.38
CA SER A 7 -50.14 36.51 2.90
C SER A 7 -49.55 37.24 4.14
N LEU A 8 -48.26 37.14 4.48
CA LEU A 8 -47.06 37.82 3.91
C LEU A 8 -46.97 39.34 4.16
N ASP A 9 -45.99 39.74 5.00
CA ASP A 9 -45.09 40.92 4.90
C ASP A 9 -44.46 41.20 6.30
N LEU A 10 -43.23 41.71 6.50
CA LEU A 10 -42.12 42.09 5.62
C LEU A 10 -40.77 42.09 6.40
N LYS A 11 -39.65 41.97 5.67
CA LYS A 11 -38.30 42.50 5.99
C LYS A 11 -37.63 42.15 7.35
N THR A 12 -36.57 41.35 7.27
CA THR A 12 -35.20 41.92 7.39
C THR A 12 -34.16 41.03 6.70
N LYS A 13 -33.23 41.63 5.94
CA LYS A 13 -32.06 40.89 5.42
C LYS A 13 -31.10 40.63 6.57
N LYS A 14 -30.94 39.36 6.98
CA LYS A 14 -29.81 38.91 7.79
C LYS A 14 -28.84 38.16 6.88
N ASN A 15 -27.61 38.63 6.76
CA ASN A 15 -26.55 37.94 6.02
C ASN A 15 -26.24 36.62 6.73
N PHE A 16 -26.64 35.49 6.15
CA PHE A 16 -26.31 34.18 6.69
C PHE A 16 -25.01 33.69 6.04
N GLN A 17 -23.88 34.06 6.64
CA GLN A 17 -22.61 33.37 6.42
C GLN A 17 -22.78 31.93 6.93
N THR A 18 -22.95 30.96 6.04
CA THR A 18 -23.07 29.54 6.43
C THR A 18 -21.71 29.03 6.93
N SER A 19 -21.51 29.04 8.26
CA SER A 19 -20.42 28.33 8.90
C SER A 19 -20.67 26.83 8.84
N ASN A 20 -20.25 26.18 7.74
CA ASN A 20 -20.19 24.72 7.67
C ASN A 20 -18.93 24.29 6.90
N LYS A 21 -17.77 24.44 7.57
CA LYS A 21 -16.46 23.99 7.08
C LYS A 21 -16.15 22.54 7.49
N ASN A 22 -17.14 21.65 7.52
CA ASN A 22 -16.87 20.20 7.59
C ASN A 22 -16.62 19.65 6.19
N LYS A 23 -15.53 20.14 5.58
CA LYS A 23 -14.91 19.48 4.44
C LYS A 23 -14.24 18.23 5.00
N PHE A 24 -14.79 17.05 4.73
CA PHE A 24 -14.18 15.78 5.13
C PHE A 24 -12.74 15.74 4.60
N THR A 25 -11.78 15.94 5.49
CA THR A 25 -10.36 15.67 5.23
C THR A 25 -10.14 14.20 5.54
N ALA A 26 -9.65 13.45 4.56
CA ALA A 26 -9.15 12.11 4.83
C ALA A 26 -8.09 12.17 5.96
N PRO A 27 -8.03 11.18 6.86
CA PRO A 27 -6.95 11.12 7.84
C PRO A 27 -5.60 11.09 7.12
N GLU A 28 -4.56 11.62 7.76
CA GLU A 28 -3.27 11.87 7.11
C GLU A 28 -2.63 10.59 6.53
N SER A 29 -2.85 9.45 7.19
CA SER A 29 -2.46 8.11 6.69
C SER A 29 -3.15 7.71 5.38
N GLU A 30 -4.42 8.05 5.17
CA GLU A 30 -5.13 7.79 3.91
C GLU A 30 -4.65 8.74 2.80
N LEU A 31 -4.22 9.96 3.15
CA LEU A 31 -3.58 10.85 2.20
C LEU A 31 -2.21 10.32 1.76
N ASP A 32 -1.41 9.79 2.69
CA ASP A 32 -0.11 9.16 2.40
C ASP A 32 -0.27 7.88 1.58
N ARG A 33 -1.21 7.00 1.95
CA ARG A 33 -1.61 5.84 1.15
C ARG A 33 -2.02 6.27 -0.27
N HIS A 34 -2.85 7.31 -0.42
CA HIS A 34 -3.24 7.82 -1.73
C HIS A 34 -2.07 8.37 -2.55
N LYS A 35 -1.05 8.99 -1.92
CA LYS A 35 0.18 9.40 -2.62
C LYS A 35 0.94 8.19 -3.17
N LEU A 36 1.17 7.17 -2.34
CA LEU A 36 1.91 5.95 -2.71
C LEU A 36 1.23 5.19 -3.85
N LEU A 37 -0.10 5.06 -3.79
CA LEU A 37 -0.87 4.33 -4.79
C LEU A 37 -0.81 4.94 -6.22
N LYS A 38 -0.34 6.18 -6.38
CA LYS A 38 -0.10 6.78 -7.72
C LYS A 38 0.99 6.06 -8.51
N ASN A 39 1.92 5.39 -7.83
CA ASN A 39 2.99 4.60 -8.42
C ASN A 39 2.76 3.08 -8.25
N ALA A 40 1.55 2.67 -7.86
CA ALA A 40 1.22 1.26 -7.69
C ALA A 40 1.40 0.46 -8.99
N LEU A 41 1.81 -0.81 -8.84
CA LEU A 41 2.02 -1.76 -9.94
C LEU A 41 3.08 -1.35 -10.99
N ASN A 42 3.88 -0.30 -10.73
CA ASN A 42 4.87 0.25 -11.66
C ASN A 42 6.26 -0.38 -11.51
N ASN A 43 6.37 -1.71 -11.61
CA ASN A 43 7.66 -2.40 -11.53
C ASN A 43 7.73 -3.57 -12.53
N SER A 44 8.93 -3.83 -13.06
CA SER A 44 9.16 -4.86 -14.09
C SER A 44 9.50 -6.24 -13.52
N VAL A 45 9.67 -6.39 -12.20
CA VAL A 45 10.02 -7.66 -11.54
C VAL A 45 8.85 -8.64 -11.39
N PHE A 46 7.62 -8.19 -11.59
CA PHE A 46 6.41 -9.01 -11.57
C PHE A 46 5.59 -8.86 -12.85
N THR A 47 4.54 -9.66 -12.97
CA THR A 47 3.48 -9.51 -13.98
C THR A 47 2.13 -9.52 -13.27
N VAL A 48 1.20 -8.67 -13.73
CA VAL A 48 -0.17 -8.61 -13.22
C VAL A 48 -1.10 -9.32 -14.21
N LYS A 49 -1.90 -10.27 -13.73
CA LYS A 49 -2.96 -10.92 -14.50
C LYS A 49 -4.23 -10.98 -13.65
N GLU A 50 -5.28 -10.30 -14.11
CA GLU A 50 -6.53 -10.15 -13.37
C GLU A 50 -6.27 -9.56 -11.97
N LYS A 51 -6.42 -10.36 -10.91
CA LYS A 51 -6.11 -10.00 -9.52
C LYS A 51 -4.85 -10.67 -8.97
N ASN A 52 -4.10 -11.41 -9.78
CA ASN A 52 -2.89 -12.10 -9.35
C ASN A 52 -1.65 -11.32 -9.79
N ILE A 53 -0.69 -11.19 -8.87
CA ILE A 53 0.62 -10.59 -9.12
C ILE A 53 1.66 -11.67 -8.90
N SER A 54 2.18 -12.23 -10.00
CA SER A 54 3.22 -13.25 -9.93
C SER A 54 4.58 -12.59 -10.15
N PHE A 55 5.51 -12.79 -9.22
CA PHE A 55 6.91 -12.41 -9.41
C PHE A 55 7.54 -13.27 -10.51
N LYS A 56 8.49 -12.68 -11.24
CA LYS A 56 9.22 -13.39 -12.30
C LYS A 56 10.24 -14.34 -11.67
N LYS A 57 10.34 -15.57 -12.20
CA LYS A 57 11.28 -16.57 -11.67
C LYS A 57 12.73 -16.11 -11.75
N GLY A 58 13.52 -16.48 -10.73
CA GLY A 58 14.95 -16.26 -10.66
C GLY A 58 15.33 -15.01 -9.87
N LYS A 59 16.46 -14.41 -10.24
CA LYS A 59 17.05 -13.26 -9.53
C LYS A 59 16.70 -11.94 -10.19
N HIS A 60 16.12 -11.04 -9.42
CA HIS A 60 15.70 -9.71 -9.82
C HIS A 60 16.27 -8.66 -8.90
N GLN A 61 16.64 -7.50 -9.46
CA GLN A 61 17.10 -6.34 -8.72
C GLN A 61 16.21 -5.15 -9.10
N THR A 62 15.82 -4.33 -8.14
CA THR A 62 15.08 -3.09 -8.41
C THR A 62 15.48 -1.96 -7.47
N SER A 63 15.67 -0.79 -8.06
CA SER A 63 15.81 0.51 -7.38
C SER A 63 14.50 1.32 -7.39
N LYS A 64 13.42 0.70 -7.87
CA LYS A 64 12.07 1.28 -7.83
C LYS A 64 11.28 0.59 -6.73
N ASP A 65 10.47 1.39 -6.03
CA ASP A 65 9.49 0.89 -5.07
C ASP A 65 8.58 -0.18 -5.70
N ILE A 66 8.17 -1.12 -4.86
CA ILE A 66 7.12 -2.09 -5.17
C ILE A 66 5.94 -1.72 -4.28
N ILE A 67 4.95 -1.05 -4.88
CA ILE A 67 3.70 -0.68 -4.21
C ILE A 67 2.57 -1.51 -4.82
N ILE A 68 1.93 -2.33 -4.00
CA ILE A 68 0.83 -3.22 -4.40
C ILE A 68 -0.47 -2.74 -3.76
N PRO A 69 -1.51 -2.35 -4.53
CA PRO A 69 -2.81 -1.93 -4.00
C PRO A 69 -3.59 -3.11 -3.43
N SER A 70 -4.66 -2.82 -2.68
CA SER A 70 -5.61 -3.83 -2.18
C SER A 70 -6.42 -4.51 -3.28
N GLY A 71 -6.87 -5.73 -3.02
CA GLY A 71 -7.73 -6.51 -3.93
C GLY A 71 -6.97 -7.39 -4.92
N TYR A 72 -5.70 -7.69 -4.64
CA TYR A 72 -4.83 -8.62 -5.38
C TYR A 72 -4.42 -9.79 -4.49
N VAL A 73 -3.79 -10.81 -5.07
CA VAL A 73 -2.99 -11.82 -4.37
C VAL A 73 -1.58 -11.78 -4.96
N VAL A 74 -0.57 -11.77 -4.11
CA VAL A 74 0.84 -11.65 -4.51
C VAL A 74 1.55 -12.98 -4.32
N GLU A 75 2.19 -13.50 -5.36
CA GLU A 75 2.80 -14.82 -5.36
C GLU A 75 4.31 -14.78 -5.61
N PHE A 76 5.06 -15.41 -4.70
CA PHE A 76 6.46 -15.77 -4.87
C PHE A 76 6.59 -17.29 -4.79
N ASN A 77 7.26 -17.90 -5.76
CA ASN A 77 7.52 -19.35 -5.77
C ASN A 77 8.94 -19.65 -5.27
N ALA A 78 9.25 -20.93 -5.02
CA ALA A 78 10.59 -21.39 -4.65
C ALA A 78 11.70 -20.83 -5.56
N GLY A 79 12.86 -20.54 -4.95
CA GLY A 79 14.05 -20.04 -5.64
C GLY A 79 13.94 -18.61 -6.21
N HIS A 80 13.01 -17.79 -5.73
CA HIS A 80 13.00 -16.35 -6.07
C HIS A 80 14.05 -15.58 -5.26
N GLU A 81 14.79 -14.70 -5.92
CA GLU A 81 15.68 -13.73 -5.29
C GLU A 81 15.26 -12.30 -5.69
N LEU A 82 15.02 -11.43 -4.71
CA LEU A 82 14.70 -10.02 -4.91
C LEU A 82 15.69 -9.13 -4.14
N ASP A 83 16.48 -8.35 -4.87
CA ASP A 83 17.40 -7.34 -4.34
C ASP A 83 16.77 -5.94 -4.45
N LEU A 84 16.46 -5.33 -3.31
CA LEU A 84 15.96 -3.96 -3.17
C LEU A 84 17.14 -3.01 -2.93
N LYS A 85 17.28 -2.01 -3.80
CA LYS A 85 18.43 -1.10 -3.84
C LYS A 85 18.03 0.37 -3.86
N ASP A 86 19.00 1.26 -3.67
CA ASP A 86 18.84 2.72 -3.80
C ASP A 86 17.62 3.29 -3.02
N SER A 87 17.42 2.86 -1.77
CA SER A 87 16.27 3.19 -0.91
C SER A 87 14.89 2.68 -1.37
N ALA A 88 14.82 1.74 -2.32
CA ALA A 88 13.58 1.08 -2.69
C ALA A 88 12.92 0.38 -1.49
N LYS A 89 11.59 0.42 -1.45
CA LYS A 89 10.75 -0.25 -0.44
C LYS A 89 9.76 -1.19 -1.10
N PHE A 90 9.34 -2.20 -0.34
CA PHE A 90 8.21 -3.05 -0.69
C PHE A 90 7.05 -2.76 0.27
N ILE A 91 5.89 -2.38 -0.27
CA ILE A 91 4.64 -2.21 0.49
C ILE A 91 3.51 -2.93 -0.26
N SER A 92 2.84 -3.86 0.40
CA SER A 92 1.62 -4.48 -0.12
C SER A 92 0.43 -4.19 0.78
N PHE A 93 -0.68 -3.72 0.17
CA PHE A 93 -2.00 -3.68 0.78
C PHE A 93 -2.86 -4.89 0.36
N SER A 94 -2.23 -5.96 -0.13
CA SER A 94 -2.81 -7.23 -0.57
C SER A 94 -2.05 -8.44 -0.01
N PRO A 95 -2.71 -9.57 0.28
CA PRO A 95 -2.08 -10.76 0.85
C PRO A 95 -0.96 -11.33 -0.04
N ILE A 96 0.06 -11.88 0.63
CA ILE A 96 1.24 -12.46 -0.02
C ILE A 96 1.35 -13.94 0.32
N ILE A 97 1.60 -14.75 -0.70
CA ILE A 97 1.87 -16.17 -0.63
C ILE A 97 3.31 -16.38 -1.12
N MET A 98 4.20 -16.78 -0.21
CA MET A 98 5.61 -17.04 -0.48
C MET A 98 5.92 -18.51 -0.23
N ASN A 99 5.91 -19.30 -1.31
CA ASN A 99 6.05 -20.75 -1.30
C ASN A 99 7.50 -21.18 -1.56
N GLY A 100 8.40 -20.84 -0.65
CA GLY A 100 9.77 -21.36 -0.64
C GLY A 100 9.83 -22.82 -0.18
N SER A 101 10.98 -23.46 -0.40
CA SER A 101 11.29 -24.79 0.16
C SER A 101 12.67 -24.81 0.82
N GLU A 102 12.99 -25.87 1.56
CA GLU A 102 14.34 -26.05 2.15
C GLU A 102 15.45 -26.10 1.09
N ALA A 103 15.17 -26.73 -0.07
CA ALA A 103 16.12 -26.84 -1.17
C ALA A 103 16.19 -25.58 -2.05
N GLU A 104 15.07 -24.86 -2.18
CA GLU A 104 14.93 -23.64 -2.99
C GLU A 104 14.19 -22.55 -2.17
N PRO A 105 14.85 -21.95 -1.17
CA PRO A 105 14.26 -20.89 -0.37
C PRO A 105 14.05 -19.61 -1.20
N ILE A 106 13.21 -18.72 -0.68
CA ILE A 106 13.03 -17.37 -1.25
C ILE A 106 13.94 -16.40 -0.51
N HIS A 107 14.61 -15.49 -1.22
CA HIS A 107 15.46 -14.47 -0.62
C HIS A 107 14.96 -13.07 -0.98
N ILE A 108 14.63 -12.27 0.04
CA ILE A 108 14.33 -10.84 -0.09
C ILE A 108 15.43 -10.08 0.64
N PHE A 109 16.21 -9.27 -0.07
CA PHE A 109 17.39 -8.65 0.52
C PHE A 109 17.68 -7.26 -0.05
N SER A 110 18.65 -6.59 0.55
CA SER A 110 19.27 -5.38 0.03
C SER A 110 20.78 -5.54 0.04
N SER A 111 21.40 -5.54 -1.15
CA SER A 111 22.85 -5.72 -1.30
C SER A 111 23.65 -4.45 -0.96
N ASP A 112 23.00 -3.29 -0.92
CA ASP A 112 23.61 -2.01 -0.53
C ASP A 112 23.18 -1.53 0.87
N HIS A 113 22.33 -2.30 1.57
CA HIS A 113 21.77 -1.97 2.88
C HIS A 113 20.91 -0.69 2.93
N THR A 114 20.41 -0.22 1.78
CA THR A 114 19.61 1.02 1.72
C THR A 114 18.10 0.79 1.72
N ALA A 115 17.62 -0.43 1.42
CA ALA A 115 16.20 -0.68 1.23
C ALA A 115 15.34 -0.30 2.45
N LYS A 116 14.24 0.40 2.20
CA LYS A 116 13.35 0.96 3.24
C LYS A 116 12.23 0.00 3.63
N GLY A 117 12.62 -1.22 3.98
CA GLY A 117 11.75 -2.25 4.54
C GLY A 117 10.89 -3.03 3.54
N PHE A 118 10.22 -4.04 4.09
CA PHE A 118 9.24 -4.90 3.43
C PHE A 118 8.00 -4.99 4.32
N SER A 119 6.87 -4.42 3.89
CA SER A 119 5.68 -4.28 4.74
C SER A 119 4.42 -4.83 4.08
N ILE A 120 3.65 -5.59 4.86
CA ILE A 120 2.37 -6.21 4.51
C ILE A 120 1.27 -5.51 5.35
N LEU A 121 0.61 -4.52 4.76
CA LEU A 121 -0.34 -3.62 5.43
C LEU A 121 -1.79 -3.98 5.07
N LEU A 122 -2.31 -5.04 5.70
CA LEU A 122 -3.61 -5.64 5.38
C LEU A 122 -4.70 -5.31 6.40
N ASP A 123 -5.94 -5.48 5.98
CA ASP A 123 -7.13 -5.46 6.83
C ASP A 123 -7.94 -6.74 6.58
N GLY A 124 -7.79 -7.73 7.46
CA GLY A 124 -8.57 -8.97 7.48
C GLY A 124 -8.12 -10.16 6.62
N GLU A 125 -7.20 -9.99 5.67
CA GLU A 125 -6.65 -11.11 4.87
C GLU A 125 -5.29 -11.60 5.41
N GLU A 126 -5.03 -12.91 5.30
CA GLU A 126 -3.80 -13.54 5.80
C GLU A 126 -2.73 -13.66 4.72
N SER A 127 -1.45 -13.60 5.12
CA SER A 127 -0.29 -13.89 4.26
C SER A 127 0.46 -15.13 4.76
N THR A 128 0.99 -15.93 3.84
CA THR A 128 1.73 -17.16 4.16
C THR A 128 3.17 -17.07 3.66
N LEU A 129 4.14 -17.25 4.56
CA LEU A 129 5.56 -17.15 4.26
C LEU A 129 6.28 -18.44 4.69
N SER A 130 6.72 -19.24 3.72
CA SER A 130 7.41 -20.52 3.91
C SER A 130 8.82 -20.46 3.33
N PHE A 131 9.83 -20.82 4.14
CA PHE A 131 11.26 -20.81 3.76
C PHE A 131 11.72 -19.50 3.08
N VAL A 132 11.38 -18.36 3.71
CA VAL A 132 11.75 -17.01 3.25
C VAL A 132 12.87 -16.44 4.11
N ASN A 133 13.93 -15.96 3.47
CA ASN A 133 15.07 -15.29 4.10
C ASN A 133 15.04 -13.79 3.82
N PHE A 134 14.95 -12.98 4.88
CA PHE A 134 15.06 -11.52 4.80
C PHE A 134 16.46 -11.07 5.25
N LYS A 135 17.15 -10.22 4.48
CA LYS A 135 18.52 -9.77 4.83
C LYS A 135 18.83 -8.33 4.42
N GLY A 136 19.38 -7.55 5.36
CA GLY A 136 19.94 -6.23 5.06
C GLY A 136 18.91 -5.12 4.80
N LEU A 137 17.62 -5.40 5.00
CA LEU A 137 16.55 -4.40 4.91
C LEU A 137 16.61 -3.45 6.12
N GLY A 138 16.31 -2.17 5.90
CA GLY A 138 16.13 -1.15 6.92
C GLY A 138 14.67 -0.88 7.27
N THR A 139 14.45 0.13 8.11
CA THR A 139 13.15 0.65 8.56
C THR A 139 12.33 1.24 7.41
N LEU A 140 11.01 1.04 7.42
CA LEU A 140 10.11 1.87 6.59
C LEU A 140 9.89 3.22 7.29
N ASP A 141 10.28 4.30 6.61
CA ASP A 141 10.11 5.70 7.03
C ASP A 141 9.56 6.48 5.82
N GLU A 142 8.23 6.59 5.76
CA GLU A 142 7.48 7.14 4.63
C GLU A 142 6.20 7.85 5.12
N GLY A 143 6.18 9.18 5.04
CA GLY A 143 5.06 9.98 5.57
C GLY A 143 4.91 9.79 7.08
N ASN A 144 3.68 9.52 7.54
CA ASN A 144 3.42 9.16 8.94
C ASN A 144 3.61 7.66 9.25
N TRP A 145 4.16 6.85 8.34
CA TRP A 145 4.51 5.45 8.60
C TRP A 145 5.98 5.31 8.97
N TYR A 146 6.23 5.22 10.27
CA TYR A 146 7.51 4.84 10.85
C TYR A 146 7.39 3.44 11.49
N LEU A 147 7.72 2.40 10.72
CA LEU A 147 7.63 1.01 11.16
C LEU A 147 9.00 0.52 11.60
N THR A 148 9.20 0.36 12.92
CA THR A 148 10.48 0.00 13.53
C THR A 148 10.97 -1.41 13.20
N GLY A 149 10.13 -2.25 12.58
CA GLY A 149 10.53 -3.52 11.97
C GLY A 149 10.89 -3.35 10.50
N ALA A 150 12.05 -3.88 10.10
CA ALA A 150 12.44 -3.94 8.67
C ALA A 150 11.55 -4.92 7.86
N VAL A 151 10.86 -5.82 8.55
CA VAL A 151 9.76 -6.64 8.06
C VAL A 151 8.58 -6.41 9.01
N THR A 152 7.37 -6.20 8.48
CA THR A 152 6.14 -5.97 9.26
C THR A 152 4.95 -6.54 8.50
#